data_AF-H2XKJ6-F1
#
_entry.id   AF-H2XKJ6-F1
#
_cell.length_a   1.000
_cell.length_b   1.000
_cell.length_c   1.000
_cell.angle_alpha   90.00
_cell.angle_beta   90.00
_cell.angle_gamma   90.00
#
_symmetry.space_group_name_H-M   'P 1'
#
loop_
_entity.id
_entity.type
_entity.pdbx_description
1 polymer ?
#
loop_
_entity_poly.entity_id
_entity_poly.type
_entity_poly.pdbx_seq_one_letter_code
_entity_poly.pdbx_strand_id
1 'polypeptide(L)'
;MHIHGELALLFQRLSNQDEARVRTLRYHRLLETMELFCGICAEPMAEKNEQLEALPCSHFFHLKCVSNNDALEMRMCPSCQKKPMKQATL
;
A
#
# COMPACT_ATOMS: atom_id res chain seq x y z
N MET A 1 45.96 -13.98 9.69
CA MET A 1 45.28 -13.42 8.50
C MET A 1 43.86 -12.97 8.87
N HIS A 2 43.72 -11.89 9.64
CA HIS A 2 42.41 -11.42 10.12
C HIS A 2 41.63 -10.58 9.08
N ILE A 3 42.35 -10.00 8.12
CA ILE A 3 41.81 -9.02 7.16
C ILE A 3 40.84 -9.68 6.15
N HIS A 4 41.08 -10.95 5.75
CA HIS A 4 40.21 -11.66 4.82
C HIS A 4 38.84 -12.03 5.45
N GLY A 5 38.81 -12.31 6.75
CA GLY A 5 37.56 -12.61 7.46
C GLY A 5 36.66 -11.38 7.60
N GLU A 6 37.26 -10.23 7.92
CA GLU A 6 36.51 -8.96 8.02
C GLU A 6 35.97 -8.51 6.65
N LEU A 7 36.77 -8.62 5.58
CA LEU A 7 36.32 -8.32 4.23
C LEU A 7 35.18 -9.25 3.79
N ALA A 8 35.24 -10.56 4.07
CA ALA A 8 34.17 -11.49 3.73
C ALA A 8 32.85 -11.14 4.43
N LEU A 9 32.89 -10.75 5.72
CA LEU A 9 31.72 -10.30 6.46
C LEU A 9 31.15 -8.99 5.92
N LEU A 10 32.01 -8.04 5.51
CA LEU A 10 31.58 -6.80 4.87
C LEU A 10 30.92 -7.08 3.52
N PHE A 11 31.52 -7.91 2.67
CA PHE A 11 30.91 -8.33 1.40
C PHE A 11 29.55 -9.00 1.62
N GLN A 12 29.45 -9.94 2.56
CA GLN A 12 28.19 -10.60 2.87
C GLN A 12 27.12 -9.61 3.36
N ARG A 13 27.49 -8.67 4.25
CA ARG A 13 26.57 -7.62 4.71
C ARG A 13 26.13 -6.69 3.58
N LEU A 14 27.05 -6.26 2.73
CA LEU A 14 26.75 -5.40 1.58
C LEU A 14 25.84 -6.11 0.58
N SER A 15 26.13 -7.37 0.24
CA SER A 15 25.27 -8.18 -0.63
C SER A 15 23.86 -8.33 -0.05
N ASN A 16 23.73 -8.63 1.26
CA ASN A 16 22.43 -8.71 1.92
C ASN A 16 21.68 -7.36 1.89
N GLN A 17 22.38 -6.24 2.05
CA GLN A 17 21.78 -4.90 1.96
C GLN A 17 21.31 -4.60 0.53
N ASP A 18 22.09 -4.97 -0.49
CA ASP A 18 21.70 -4.81 -1.90
C ASP A 18 20.47 -5.65 -2.23
N GLU A 19 20.42 -6.90 -1.78
CA GLU A 19 19.26 -7.77 -1.95
C GLU A 19 18.01 -7.23 -1.24
N ALA A 20 18.17 -6.74 0.00
CA ALA A 20 17.09 -6.11 0.75
C ALA A 20 16.56 -4.87 0.02
N ARG A 21 17.46 -4.02 -0.50
CA ARG A 21 17.11 -2.83 -1.27
C ARG A 21 16.35 -3.20 -2.54
N VAL A 22 16.81 -4.19 -3.30
CA VAL A 22 16.13 -4.67 -4.51
C VAL A 22 14.74 -5.22 -4.17
N ARG A 23 14.59 -5.95 -3.06
CA ARG A 23 13.30 -6.47 -2.59
C ARG A 23 12.32 -5.34 -2.26
N THR A 24 12.75 -4.33 -1.51
CA THR A 24 11.93 -3.15 -1.18
C THR A 24 11.49 -2.40 -2.42
N LEU A 25 12.39 -2.15 -3.38
CA LEU A 25 12.04 -1.48 -4.63
C LEU A 25 11.03 -2.27 -5.48
N ARG A 26 11.19 -3.60 -5.56
CA ARG A 26 10.23 -4.47 -6.25
C ARG A 26 8.87 -4.47 -5.57
N TYR A 27 8.85 -4.45 -4.24
CA TYR A 27 7.61 -4.35 -3.46
C TYR A 27 6.87 -3.05 -3.74
N HIS A 28 7.54 -1.89 -3.66
CA HIS A 28 6.90 -0.60 -3.97
C HIS A 28 6.38 -0.54 -5.41
N ARG A 29 7.17 -1.02 -6.39
CA ARG A 29 6.72 -1.09 -7.78
C ARG A 29 5.47 -1.95 -7.93
N LEU A 30 5.36 -3.05 -7.19
CA LEU A 30 4.18 -3.91 -7.23
C LEU A 30 2.97 -3.19 -6.64
N LEU A 31 3.12 -2.51 -5.51
CA LEU A 31 2.04 -1.70 -4.91
C LEU A 31 1.53 -0.65 -5.90
N GLU A 32 2.43 0.06 -6.59
CA GLU A 32 2.09 1.06 -7.60
C GLU A 32 1.37 0.44 -8.79
N THR A 33 1.92 -0.65 -9.35
CA THR A 33 1.35 -1.33 -10.54
C THR A 33 -0.04 -1.90 -10.25
N MET A 34 -0.29 -2.31 -9.01
CA MET A 34 -1.56 -2.88 -8.57
C MET A 34 -2.49 -1.83 -7.94
N GLU A 35 -2.11 -0.55 -7.93
CA GLU A 35 -2.88 0.57 -7.36
C GLU A 35 -3.32 0.34 -5.89
N LEU A 36 -2.47 -0.31 -5.08
CA LEU A 36 -2.76 -0.73 -3.70
C LEU A 36 -2.52 0.38 -2.66
N PHE A 37 -3.01 1.58 -2.92
CA PHE A 37 -2.87 2.73 -2.03
C PHE A 37 -4.23 3.34 -1.67
N CYS A 38 -4.37 3.79 -0.43
CA CYS A 38 -5.56 4.50 0.00
C CYS A 38 -5.58 5.91 -0.59
N GLY A 39 -6.55 6.21 -1.46
CA GLY A 39 -6.71 7.54 -2.05
C GLY A 39 -7.10 8.67 -1.07
N ILE A 40 -7.23 8.37 0.24
CA ILE A 40 -7.46 9.36 1.30
C ILE A 40 -6.17 9.69 2.06
N CYS A 41 -5.37 8.69 2.43
CA CYS A 41 -4.17 8.88 3.26
C CYS A 41 -2.84 8.58 2.54
N ALA A 42 -2.89 8.13 1.29
CA ALA A 42 -1.76 7.73 0.46
C ALA A 42 -0.88 6.58 1.00
N GLU A 43 -1.35 5.85 2.01
CA GLU A 43 -0.65 4.70 2.58
C GLU A 43 -0.99 3.37 1.86
N PRO A 44 -0.08 2.39 1.82
CA PRO A 44 -0.31 1.07 1.22
C PRO A 44 -1.42 0.25 1.93
N MET A 45 -2.19 -0.52 1.17
CA MET A 45 -3.35 -1.29 1.65
C MET A 45 -3.07 -2.72 2.14
N ALA A 46 -1.80 -3.08 2.37
CA ALA A 46 -1.41 -4.48 2.58
C ALA A 46 -0.34 -4.69 3.67
N GLU A 47 0.01 -3.66 4.42
CA GLU A 47 1.06 -3.77 5.45
C GLU A 47 0.55 -4.35 6.77
N LYS A 48 -0.76 -4.24 7.03
CA LYS A 48 -1.41 -4.66 8.27
C LYS A 48 -2.74 -5.34 7.93
N ASN A 49 -3.29 -6.15 8.83
CA ASN A 49 -4.66 -6.69 8.73
C ASN A 49 -5.69 -5.56 8.92
N GLU A 50 -5.64 -4.55 8.06
CA GLU A 50 -6.50 -3.39 8.06
C GLU A 50 -7.81 -3.72 7.37
N GLN A 51 -8.91 -3.23 7.94
CA GLN A 51 -10.22 -3.35 7.32
C GLN A 51 -10.31 -2.37 6.15
N LEU A 52 -10.75 -2.89 5.00
CA LEU A 52 -10.94 -2.12 3.78
C LEU A 52 -12.43 -1.98 3.48
N GLU A 53 -12.81 -0.83 2.95
CA GLU A 53 -14.13 -0.55 2.41
C GLU A 53 -14.03 -0.48 0.88
N ALA A 54 -14.89 -1.24 0.19
CA ALA A 54 -15.00 -1.19 -1.27
C ALA A 54 -16.19 -0.32 -1.66
N LEU A 55 -15.93 0.76 -2.41
CA LEU A 55 -17.01 1.58 -2.97
C LEU A 55 -17.62 0.91 -4.22
N PRO A 56 -18.87 1.26 -4.63
CA PRO A 56 -19.52 0.70 -5.82
C PRO A 56 -18.77 0.93 -7.14
N CYS A 57 -17.85 1.89 -7.18
CA CYS A 57 -16.94 2.11 -8.31
C CYS A 57 -15.69 1.22 -8.28
N SER A 58 -15.67 0.17 -7.44
CA SER A 58 -14.57 -0.79 -7.28
C SER A 58 -13.25 -0.21 -6.75
N HIS A 59 -13.30 0.98 -6.14
CA HIS A 59 -12.14 1.54 -5.44
C HIS A 59 -12.17 1.14 -3.97
N PHE A 60 -11.00 0.79 -3.45
CA PHE A 60 -10.81 0.41 -2.05
C PHE A 60 -10.27 1.58 -1.24
N PHE A 61 -10.61 1.64 0.04
CA PHE A 61 -10.09 2.60 1.01
C PHE A 61 -9.96 1.92 2.38
N HIS A 62 -9.13 2.44 3.28
CA HIS A 62 -9.18 1.99 4.67
C HIS A 62 -10.53 2.36 5.29
N LEU A 63 -11.17 1.42 5.99
CA LEU A 63 -12.45 1.67 6.67
C LEU A 63 -12.35 2.88 7.62
N LYS A 64 -11.26 2.97 8.39
CA LYS A 64 -10.98 4.12 9.27
C LYS A 64 -10.93 5.46 8.52
N CYS A 65 -10.40 5.46 7.29
CA CYS A 65 -10.30 6.67 6.47
C CYS A 65 -11.65 7.08 5.89
N VAL A 66 -12.52 6.10 5.62
CA VAL A 66 -13.90 6.34 5.19
C VAL A 66 -14.75 6.88 6.34
N SER A 67 -14.66 6.27 7.51
CA SER A 67 -15.47 6.63 8.69
C SER A 67 -15.10 7.99 9.30
N ASN A 68 -13.85 8.42 9.17
CA ASN A 68 -13.35 9.66 9.78
C ASN A 68 -13.35 10.86 8.82
N ASN A 69 -13.79 10.69 7.57
CA ASN A 69 -13.74 11.74 6.56
C ASN A 69 -15.15 12.20 6.19
N ASP A 70 -15.54 13.38 6.69
CA ASP A 70 -16.84 14.00 6.44
C ASP A 70 -17.11 14.22 4.93
N ALA A 71 -16.08 14.23 4.07
CA ALA A 71 -16.25 14.31 2.61
C ALA A 71 -17.00 13.12 2.00
N LEU A 72 -17.09 11.98 2.71
CA LEU A 72 -17.86 10.81 2.31
C LEU A 72 -19.33 10.89 2.71
N GLU A 73 -19.76 11.94 3.42
CA GLU A 73 -21.16 12.25 3.66
C GLU A 73 -21.89 12.58 2.32
N MET A 74 -21.15 13.12 1.34
CA MET A 74 -21.57 13.25 -0.07
C MET A 74 -21.32 12.01 -0.92
N ARG A 75 -20.73 10.98 -0.32
CA ARG A 75 -20.61 9.63 -0.87
C ARG A 75 -19.82 9.55 -2.20
N MET A 76 -19.09 10.58 -2.60
CA MET A 76 -18.30 10.58 -3.84
C MET A 76 -16.94 9.90 -3.63
N CYS A 77 -16.53 9.06 -4.57
CA CYS A 77 -15.22 8.41 -4.53
C CYS A 77 -14.09 9.45 -4.76
N PRO A 78 -13.09 9.57 -3.88
CA PRO A 78 -11.95 10.48 -4.08
C PRO A 78 -11.15 10.20 -5.36
N SER A 79 -11.02 8.92 -5.75
CA SER A 79 -10.20 8.51 -6.89
C SER A 79 -10.86 8.75 -8.25
N CYS A 80 -12.19 8.69 -8.34
CA CYS A 80 -12.89 8.80 -9.63
C CYS A 80 -14.05 9.80 -9.68
N GLN A 81 -14.34 10.47 -8.56
CA GLN A 81 -15.40 11.48 -8.40
C GLN A 81 -16.81 11.01 -8.75
N LYS A 82 -17.03 9.69 -8.90
CA LYS A 82 -18.35 9.10 -9.12
C LYS A 82 -19.11 8.97 -7.81
N LYS A 83 -20.42 9.19 -7.86
CA LYS A 83 -21.35 8.87 -6.78
C LYS A 83 -21.43 7.36 -6.60
N PRO A 84 -21.74 6.85 -5.39
CA PRO A 84 -22.01 5.44 -5.21
C PRO A 84 -23.39 5.17 -5.80
N MET A 85 -23.45 4.32 -6.82
CA MET A 85 -24.72 3.73 -7.18
C MET A 85 -25.22 2.94 -5.97
N LYS A 86 -26.48 3.15 -5.58
CA LYS A 86 -27.11 2.46 -4.45
C LYS A 86 -26.83 0.96 -4.55
N GLN A 87 -26.48 0.34 -3.43
CA GLN A 87 -26.27 -1.11 -3.32
C GLN A 87 -27.50 -1.83 -3.89
N ALA A 88 -27.26 -2.79 -4.79
CA ALA A 88 -28.25 -3.82 -5.05
C ALA A 88 -28.30 -4.70 -3.79
N THR A 89 -29.38 -4.54 -3.03
CA THR A 89 -29.74 -5.46 -1.95
C THR A 89 -29.90 -6.85 -2.56
N LEU A 90 -29.11 -7.82 -2.11
CA LEU A 90 -29.40 -9.24 -2.31
C LEU A 90 -30.60 -9.65 -1.43
#